data_AF-A0A9P1M9P8-F1
#
_entry.id   AF-A0A9P1M9P8-F1
#
_cell.length_a   1.000
_cell.length_b   1.000
_cell.length_c   1.000
_cell.angle_alpha   90.00
_cell.angle_beta   90.00
_cell.angle_gamma   90.00
#
_symmetry.space_group_name_H-M   'P 1'
#
loop_
_entity.id
_entity.type
_entity.pdbx_description
1 polymer ?
#
loop_
_entity_poly.entity_id
_entity_poly.type
_entity_poly.pdbx_seq_one_letter_code
_entity_poly.pdbx_strand_id
1 'polypeptide(L)'
;MGAPPIPGDGTVPVAFTSVPDIGTYVAKIIADPRTINKKVLAYTEVLTMNQVSDIMDELSGEKSLRNYRTAETLEKAIADAWEALKKDPKDVAAFYSRAISEYHYSWGVRGDNTPESAVYLGYLDFKELYPGVAGRTIRDFLREVLAGKGSGIRY
;
A
#
# COMPACT_ATOMS: atom_id res chain seq x y z
N MET A 1 -2.09 -21.95 3.48
CA MET A 1 -1.40 -20.67 3.22
C MET A 1 -1.36 -19.91 4.52
N GLY A 2 -0.20 -19.34 4.90
CA GLY A 2 -0.10 -18.52 6.11
C GLY A 2 -0.78 -17.16 5.94
N ALA A 3 -1.03 -16.46 7.05
CA ALA A 3 -1.55 -15.09 6.99
C ALA A 3 -0.58 -14.17 6.24
N PRO A 4 -1.09 -13.24 5.41
CA PRO A 4 -0.24 -12.28 4.70
C PRO A 4 0.57 -11.45 5.70
N PRO A 5 1.82 -11.09 5.36
CA PRO A 5 2.68 -10.34 6.28
C PRO A 5 2.15 -8.91 6.48
N ILE A 6 2.21 -8.43 7.73
CA ILE A 6 1.97 -7.04 8.12
C ILE A 6 3.34 -6.39 8.36
N PRO A 7 3.77 -5.42 7.54
CA PRO A 7 5.03 -4.72 7.77
C PRO A 7 5.03 -3.90 9.05
N GLY A 8 6.19 -3.86 9.72
CA GLY A 8 6.35 -3.21 11.01
C GLY A 8 5.46 -3.84 12.08
N ASP A 9 4.88 -2.98 12.92
CA ASP A 9 3.87 -3.34 13.91
C ASP A 9 2.43 -3.12 13.39
N GLY A 10 2.29 -2.77 12.11
CA GLY A 10 1.01 -2.52 11.45
C GLY A 10 0.32 -1.21 11.83
N THR A 11 0.99 -0.30 12.55
CA THR A 11 0.42 0.97 13.02
C THR A 11 0.71 2.17 12.10
N VAL A 12 1.63 2.02 11.15
CA VAL A 12 1.98 3.09 10.20
C VAL A 12 0.83 3.30 9.20
N PRO A 13 0.33 4.54 9.03
CA PRO A 13 -0.73 4.84 8.06
C PRO A 13 -0.27 4.67 6.61
N VAL A 14 -1.21 4.32 5.74
CA VAL A 14 -0.98 4.07 4.32
C VAL A 14 -2.15 4.64 3.52
N ALA A 15 -1.84 5.39 2.47
CA ALA A 15 -2.82 5.86 1.49
C ALA A 15 -3.22 4.71 0.54
N PHE A 16 -4.52 4.39 0.51
CA PHE A 16 -5.08 3.31 -0.30
C PHE A 16 -5.91 3.83 -1.47
N THR A 17 -5.78 3.13 -2.61
CA THR A 17 -6.56 3.36 -3.83
C THR A 17 -7.02 2.02 -4.38
N SER A 18 -8.31 1.91 -4.66
CA SER A 18 -8.86 0.73 -5.34
C SER A 18 -8.49 0.77 -6.83
N VAL A 19 -8.06 -0.36 -7.40
CA VAL A 19 -7.62 -0.45 -8.81
C VAL A 19 -8.65 0.10 -9.81
N PRO A 20 -9.96 -0.21 -9.70
CA PRO A 20 -10.99 0.35 -10.58
C PRO A 20 -11.08 1.89 -10.56
N ASP A 21 -10.69 2.55 -9.46
CA ASP A 21 -10.80 4.00 -9.32
C ASP A 21 -9.61 4.75 -9.93
N ILE A 22 -8.48 4.06 -10.15
CA ILE A 22 -7.26 4.67 -10.71
C ILE A 22 -7.57 5.38 -12.03
N GLY A 23 -8.35 4.76 -12.92
CA GLY A 23 -8.71 5.36 -14.20
C GLY A 23 -9.48 6.67 -14.05
N THR A 24 -10.45 6.71 -13.13
CA THR A 24 -11.23 7.92 -12.82
C THR A 24 -10.34 9.03 -12.26
N TYR A 25 -9.41 8.68 -11.39
CA TYR A 25 -8.51 9.66 -10.76
C TYR A 25 -7.52 10.22 -11.77
N VAL A 26 -6.90 9.35 -12.57
CA VAL A 26 -5.99 9.74 -13.65
C VAL A 26 -6.70 10.63 -14.67
N ALA A 27 -7.92 10.28 -15.09
CA ALA A 27 -8.68 11.08 -16.05
C ALA A 27 -8.92 12.53 -15.57
N LYS A 28 -9.20 12.72 -14.28
CA LYS A 28 -9.34 14.06 -13.69
C LYS A 28 -8.00 14.80 -13.66
N ILE A 29 -6.94 14.11 -13.24
CA ILE A 29 -5.60 14.70 -13.12
C ILE A 29 -5.11 15.19 -14.49
N ILE A 30 -5.14 14.36 -15.54
CA ILE A 30 -4.57 14.71 -16.84
C ILE A 30 -5.34 15.83 -17.57
N ALA A 31 -6.62 16.01 -17.25
CA ALA A 31 -7.47 17.03 -17.86
C ALA A 31 -7.40 18.38 -17.13
N ASP A 32 -6.77 18.43 -15.95
CA ASP A 32 -6.76 19.62 -15.10
C ASP A 32 -5.48 20.44 -15.28
N PRO A 33 -5.56 21.69 -15.78
CA PRO A 33 -4.38 22.52 -15.98
C PRO A 33 -3.58 22.81 -14.70
N ARG A 34 -4.18 22.65 -13.50
CA ARG A 34 -3.50 22.82 -12.21
C ARG A 34 -2.42 21.76 -11.97
N THR A 35 -2.47 20.62 -12.66
CA THR A 35 -1.60 19.46 -12.43
C THR A 35 -0.42 19.37 -13.42
N ILE A 36 -0.34 20.27 -14.41
CA ILE A 36 0.72 20.28 -15.42
C ILE A 36 2.09 20.41 -14.74
N ASN A 37 2.99 19.46 -15.03
CA ASN A 37 4.33 19.36 -14.44
C ASN A 37 4.30 19.25 -12.89
N LYS A 38 3.23 18.70 -12.33
CA LYS A 38 3.10 18.43 -10.89
C LYS A 38 2.99 16.94 -10.63
N LYS A 39 3.35 16.55 -9.41
CA LYS A 39 3.09 15.22 -8.87
C LYS A 39 1.80 15.30 -8.06
N VAL A 40 0.95 14.28 -8.15
CA VAL A 40 -0.32 14.23 -7.42
C VAL A 40 -0.39 12.93 -6.63
N LEU A 41 -0.67 13.01 -5.34
CA LEU A 41 -1.03 11.83 -4.54
C LEU A 41 -2.53 11.59 -4.70
N ALA A 42 -2.89 10.51 -5.39
CA ALA A 42 -4.28 10.09 -5.56
C ALA A 42 -4.61 8.90 -4.66
N TYR A 43 -5.58 9.08 -3.77
CA TYR A 43 -5.99 8.10 -2.77
C TYR A 43 -7.45 8.28 -2.35
N THR A 44 -8.07 7.20 -1.92
CA THR A 44 -9.44 7.20 -1.38
C THR A 44 -9.42 7.46 0.13
N GLU A 45 -8.60 6.70 0.84
CA GLU A 45 -8.55 6.72 2.31
C GLU A 45 -7.14 6.42 2.83
N VAL A 46 -6.94 6.70 4.11
CA VAL A 46 -5.71 6.43 4.83
C VAL A 46 -6.04 5.51 5.99
N LEU A 47 -5.41 4.34 6.03
CA LEU A 47 -5.60 3.34 7.06
C LEU A 47 -4.26 2.72 7.46
N THR A 48 -4.22 2.11 8.63
CA THR A 48 -3.14 1.24 9.08
C THR A 48 -3.46 -0.22 8.73
N MET A 49 -2.45 -1.08 8.62
CA MET A 49 -2.70 -2.51 8.34
C MET A 49 -3.45 -3.22 9.48
N ASN A 50 -3.31 -2.74 10.71
CA ASN A 50 -4.12 -3.22 11.84
C ASN A 50 -5.60 -2.88 11.61
N GLN A 51 -5.93 -1.66 11.20
CA GLN A 51 -7.31 -1.28 10.86
C GLN A 51 -7.86 -2.09 9.67
N VAL A 52 -7.06 -2.33 8.63
CA VAL A 52 -7.48 -3.18 7.50
C VAL A 52 -7.81 -4.61 7.98
N SER A 53 -6.98 -5.16 8.85
CA SER A 53 -7.18 -6.50 9.41
C SER A 53 -8.41 -6.55 10.33
N ASP A 54 -8.65 -5.50 11.12
CA ASP A 54 -9.81 -5.39 11.99
C ASP A 54 -11.12 -5.30 11.19
N ILE A 55 -11.14 -4.56 10.07
CA ILE A 55 -12.28 -4.53 9.15
C ILE A 55 -12.52 -5.92 8.56
N MET A 56 -11.47 -6.64 8.16
CA MET A 56 -11.62 -8.01 7.64
C MET A 56 -12.22 -8.95 8.69
N ASP A 57 -11.73 -8.88 9.93
CA ASP A 57 -12.24 -9.70 11.03
C ASP A 57 -13.71 -9.38 11.35
N GLU A 58 -14.07 -8.09 11.34
CA GLU A 58 -15.45 -7.63 11.52
C GLU A 58 -16.38 -8.19 10.44
N LEU A 59 -15.97 -8.07 9.16
CA LEU A 59 -16.80 -8.48 8.04
C LEU A 59 -16.91 -10.00 7.88
N SER A 60 -15.88 -10.75 8.24
CA SER A 60 -15.87 -12.21 8.15
C SER A 60 -16.51 -12.90 9.36
N GLY A 61 -16.52 -12.23 10.52
CA GLY A 61 -16.89 -12.85 11.80
C GLY A 61 -15.79 -13.74 12.39
N GLU A 62 -14.59 -13.76 11.80
CA GLU A 62 -13.45 -14.57 12.21
C GLU A 62 -12.28 -13.70 12.67
N LYS A 63 -11.42 -14.23 13.55
CA LYS A 63 -10.18 -13.54 13.95
C LYS A 63 -9.00 -14.06 13.13
N SER A 64 -8.43 -13.19 12.30
CA SER A 64 -7.26 -13.54 11.49
C SER A 64 -5.96 -13.48 12.30
N LEU A 65 -5.06 -14.43 12.04
CA LEU A 65 -3.72 -14.44 12.60
C LEU A 65 -2.94 -13.22 12.08
N ARG A 66 -2.33 -12.44 12.97
CA ARG A 66 -1.45 -11.32 12.60
C ARG A 66 -0.02 -11.83 12.41
N ASN A 67 0.53 -11.67 11.21
CA ASN A 67 1.89 -12.11 10.87
C ASN A 67 2.80 -10.89 10.66
N TYR A 68 3.35 -10.34 11.75
CA TYR A 68 4.17 -9.13 11.67
C TYR A 68 5.57 -9.40 11.11
N ARG A 69 6.05 -8.50 10.25
CA ARG A 69 7.45 -8.40 9.82
C ARG A 69 8.04 -7.14 10.46
N THR A 70 8.65 -7.30 11.63
CA THR A 70 9.20 -6.17 12.40
C THR A 70 10.24 -5.39 11.59
N ALA A 71 10.52 -4.15 12.02
CA ALA A 71 11.55 -3.32 11.41
C ALA A 71 12.91 -4.05 11.36
N GLU A 72 13.31 -4.70 12.46
CA GLU A 72 14.56 -5.45 12.55
C GLU A 72 14.59 -6.65 11.60
N THR A 73 13.46 -7.35 11.46
CA THR A 73 13.33 -8.47 10.53
C THR A 73 13.45 -8.01 9.08
N LEU A 74 12.86 -6.87 8.75
CA LEU A 74 12.95 -6.26 7.42
C LEU A 74 14.38 -5.76 7.14
N GLU A 75 14.99 -5.04 8.07
CA GLU A 75 16.38 -4.54 7.95
C GLU A 75 17.37 -5.68 7.76
N LYS A 76 17.23 -6.76 8.54
CA LYS A 76 18.05 -7.95 8.37
C LYS A 76 17.85 -8.57 6.99
N ALA A 77 16.61 -8.74 6.54
CA ALA A 77 16.33 -9.32 5.22
C ALA A 77 16.92 -8.47 4.09
N ILE A 78 16.87 -7.13 4.21
CA ILE A 78 17.49 -6.20 3.26
C ILE A 78 19.00 -6.39 3.25
N ALA A 79 19.65 -6.40 4.42
CA ALA A 79 21.10 -6.54 4.53
C ALA A 79 21.60 -7.90 3.98
N ASP A 80 20.94 -9.00 4.35
CA ASP A 80 21.28 -10.35 3.88
C ASP A 80 21.13 -10.45 2.35
N ALA A 81 20.03 -9.93 1.81
CA ALA A 81 19.79 -9.91 0.37
C ALA A 81 20.83 -9.05 -0.37
N TRP A 82 21.29 -7.97 0.26
CA TRP A 82 22.34 -7.14 -0.32
C TRP A 82 23.68 -7.88 -0.36
N GLU A 83 24.07 -8.59 0.70
CA GLU A 83 25.29 -9.40 0.70
C GLU A 83 25.23 -10.55 -0.30
N ALA A 84 24.05 -11.16 -0.52
CA ALA A 84 23.86 -12.18 -1.55
C ALA A 84 24.05 -11.61 -2.96
N LEU A 85 23.42 -10.47 -3.27
CA LEU A 85 23.53 -9.81 -4.59
C LEU A 85 24.93 -9.27 -4.90
N LYS A 86 25.74 -8.94 -3.88
CA LYS A 86 27.16 -8.62 -4.09
C LYS A 86 27.96 -9.82 -4.58
N LYS A 87 27.61 -11.04 -4.12
CA LYS A 87 28.28 -12.29 -4.50
C LYS A 87 27.80 -12.81 -5.84
N ASP A 88 26.48 -12.76 -6.06
CA ASP A 88 25.86 -13.09 -7.33
C ASP A 88 24.80 -12.03 -7.70
N PRO A 89 25.15 -11.06 -8.57
CA PRO A 89 24.22 -10.05 -9.04
C PRO A 89 23.01 -10.59 -9.82
N LYS A 90 23.02 -11.89 -10.21
CA LYS A 90 21.92 -12.55 -10.91
C LYS A 90 21.06 -13.42 -10.00
N ASP A 91 21.29 -13.40 -8.68
CA ASP A 91 20.46 -14.12 -7.72
C ASP A 91 19.05 -13.50 -7.67
N VAL A 92 18.13 -14.16 -8.36
CA VAL A 92 16.73 -13.75 -8.47
C VAL A 92 16.01 -13.78 -7.12
N ALA A 93 16.34 -14.75 -6.25
CA ALA A 93 15.69 -14.87 -4.95
C ALA A 93 16.13 -13.73 -4.02
N ALA A 94 17.42 -13.40 -4.00
CA ALA A 94 17.95 -12.25 -3.27
C ALA A 94 17.37 -10.93 -3.82
N PHE A 95 17.22 -10.79 -5.14
CA PHE A 95 16.58 -9.63 -5.75
C PHE A 95 15.14 -9.42 -5.24
N TYR A 96 14.30 -10.46 -5.31
CA TYR A 96 12.92 -10.36 -4.82
C TYR A 96 12.84 -10.13 -3.31
N SER A 97 13.69 -10.82 -2.52
CA SER A 97 13.76 -10.64 -1.08
C SER A 97 14.06 -9.19 -0.71
N ARG A 98 15.05 -8.59 -1.39
CA ARG A 98 15.41 -7.18 -1.24
C ARG A 98 14.25 -6.27 -1.63
N ALA A 99 13.72 -6.42 -2.85
CA ALA A 99 12.67 -5.54 -3.37
C ALA A 99 11.42 -5.53 -2.48
N ILE A 100 10.95 -6.71 -2.04
CA ILE A 100 9.78 -6.82 -1.17
C ILE A 100 10.07 -6.23 0.22
N SER A 101 11.26 -6.48 0.77
CA SER A 101 11.60 -6.01 2.13
C SER A 101 11.83 -4.50 2.16
N GLU A 102 12.52 -3.93 1.16
CA GLU A 102 12.66 -2.47 1.00
C GLU A 102 11.29 -1.81 0.81
N TYR A 103 10.41 -2.39 0.00
CA TYR A 103 9.05 -1.89 -0.21
C TYR A 103 8.24 -1.89 1.09
N HIS A 104 8.20 -3.01 1.82
CA HIS A 104 7.52 -3.11 3.12
C HIS A 104 8.09 -2.14 4.16
N TYR A 105 9.41 -1.99 4.22
CA TYR A 105 10.05 -1.05 5.14
C TYR A 105 9.66 0.40 4.82
N SER A 106 9.65 0.75 3.53
CA SER A 106 9.28 2.08 3.04
C SER A 106 7.89 2.52 3.53
N TRP A 107 6.84 1.74 3.25
CA TRP A 107 5.49 2.17 3.60
C TRP A 107 5.05 1.77 5.02
N GLY A 108 5.56 0.66 5.56
CA GLY A 108 5.07 0.11 6.83
C GLY A 108 5.96 0.32 8.04
N VAL A 109 7.15 0.90 7.86
CA VAL A 109 8.03 1.33 8.97
C VAL A 109 8.33 2.83 8.85
N ARG A 110 8.78 3.29 7.68
CA ARG A 110 9.16 4.69 7.46
C ARG A 110 7.97 5.63 7.20
N GLY A 111 6.84 5.10 6.70
CA GLY A 111 5.63 5.88 6.44
C GLY A 111 5.70 6.72 5.17
N ASP A 112 6.37 6.22 4.13
CA ASP A 112 6.54 6.99 2.89
C ASP A 112 5.25 7.16 2.07
N ASN A 113 4.26 6.29 2.27
CA ASN A 113 3.01 6.30 1.52
C ASN A 113 1.87 6.97 2.31
N THR A 114 2.07 8.22 2.72
CA THR A 114 1.06 9.03 3.43
C THR A 114 0.84 10.39 2.77
N PRO A 115 -0.32 11.04 2.97
CA PRO A 115 -0.53 12.42 2.54
C PRO A 115 0.51 13.39 3.11
N GLU A 116 0.92 13.21 4.36
CA GLU A 116 1.94 14.06 5.01
C GLU A 116 3.29 13.96 4.29
N SER A 117 3.72 12.73 3.96
CA SER A 117 4.95 12.47 3.20
C SER A 117 4.86 13.05 1.78
N ALA A 118 3.70 12.95 1.13
CA ALA A 118 3.47 13.52 -0.18
C ALA A 118 3.52 15.06 -0.18
N VAL A 119 2.88 15.70 0.79
CA VAL A 119 2.93 17.16 0.98
C VAL A 119 4.36 17.63 1.24
N TYR A 120 5.10 16.94 2.10
CA TYR A 120 6.51 17.24 2.35
C TYR A 120 7.36 17.19 1.06
N LEU A 121 7.06 16.26 0.15
CA LEU A 121 7.73 16.13 -1.15
C LEU A 121 7.18 17.07 -2.25
N GLY A 122 6.22 17.93 -1.93
CA GLY A 122 5.63 18.91 -2.85
C GLY A 122 4.60 18.33 -3.83
N TYR A 123 3.98 17.19 -3.49
CA TYR A 123 2.87 16.63 -4.27
C TYR A 123 1.59 17.43 -3.98
N LEU A 124 0.71 17.51 -4.97
CA LEU A 124 -0.65 17.99 -4.78
C LEU A 124 -1.52 16.86 -4.19
N ASP A 125 -2.41 17.21 -3.27
CA ASP A 125 -3.38 16.27 -2.72
C ASP A 125 -4.62 16.18 -3.65
N PHE A 126 -4.97 14.96 -4.06
CA PHE A 126 -6.11 14.74 -4.96
C PHE A 126 -7.46 15.14 -4.35
N LYS A 127 -7.65 14.96 -3.05
CA LYS A 127 -8.89 15.27 -2.34
C LYS A 127 -9.05 16.78 -2.15
N GLU A 128 -7.95 17.52 -2.04
CA GLU A 128 -7.97 19.00 -2.11
C GLU A 128 -8.30 19.51 -3.51
N LEU A 129 -7.74 18.90 -4.56
CA LEU A 129 -8.00 19.29 -5.95
C LEU A 129 -9.45 19.02 -6.38
N TYR A 130 -10.03 17.91 -5.91
CA TYR A 130 -11.35 17.42 -6.32
C TYR A 130 -12.22 17.06 -5.11
N PRO A 131 -12.65 18.05 -4.31
CA PRO A 131 -13.51 17.79 -3.15
C PRO A 131 -14.81 17.14 -3.61
N GLY A 132 -15.18 16.02 -2.99
CA GLY A 132 -16.38 15.25 -3.30
C GLY A 132 -16.19 14.07 -4.27
N VAL A 133 -15.00 13.91 -4.85
CA VAL A 133 -14.66 12.66 -5.55
C VAL A 133 -14.38 11.58 -4.50
N ALA A 134 -15.25 10.59 -4.42
CA ALA A 134 -15.08 9.42 -3.57
C ALA A 134 -14.71 8.20 -4.42
N GLY A 135 -13.76 7.41 -3.95
CA GLY A 135 -13.48 6.08 -4.47
C GLY A 135 -14.12 5.01 -3.61
N ARG A 136 -13.95 3.75 -4.03
CA ARG A 136 -14.27 2.57 -3.25
C ARG A 136 -13.36 2.46 -2.03
N THR A 137 -13.98 2.26 -0.87
CA THR A 137 -13.26 2.04 0.39
C THR A 137 -12.73 0.61 0.51
N ILE A 138 -11.77 0.38 1.39
CA ILE A 138 -11.24 -0.92 1.80
C ILE A 138 -12.35 -1.77 2.38
N ARG A 139 -13.26 -1.19 3.18
CA ARG A 139 -14.42 -1.94 3.70
C ARG A 139 -15.31 -2.43 2.56
N ASP A 140 -15.62 -1.60 1.58
CA ASP A 140 -16.42 -2.02 0.43
C ASP A 140 -15.70 -3.06 -0.44
N PHE A 141 -14.40 -2.88 -0.63
CA PHE A 141 -13.56 -3.87 -1.30
C PHE A 141 -13.57 -5.23 -0.58
N LEU A 142 -13.34 -5.26 0.73
CA LEU A 142 -13.33 -6.49 1.51
C LEU A 142 -14.69 -7.18 1.56
N ARG A 143 -15.80 -6.41 1.61
CA ARG A 143 -17.17 -6.96 1.47
C ARG A 143 -17.34 -7.69 0.14
N GLU A 144 -16.87 -7.10 -0.97
CA GLU A 144 -16.96 -7.73 -2.28
C GLU A 144 -16.10 -8.98 -2.39
N VAL A 145 -14.89 -8.97 -1.80
CA VAL A 145 -14.03 -10.16 -1.72
C VAL A 145 -14.74 -11.29 -1.00
N LEU A 146 -15.32 -11.03 0.17
CA LEU A 146 -16.09 -12.03 0.93
C LEU A 146 -17.33 -12.54 0.19
N ALA A 147 -17.94 -11.69 -0.64
CA ALA A 147 -19.06 -12.08 -1.50
C ALA A 147 -18.63 -12.86 -2.76
N GLY A 148 -17.34 -13.17 -2.93
CA GLY A 148 -16.81 -13.83 -4.13
C GLY A 148 -16.82 -12.95 -5.39
N LYS A 149 -17.03 -11.64 -5.23
CA LYS A 149 -17.11 -10.63 -6.31
C LYS A 149 -15.84 -9.80 -6.44
N GLY A 150 -14.86 -10.01 -5.57
CA GLY A 150 -13.57 -9.34 -5.64
C GLY A 150 -12.95 -9.56 -7.02
N SER A 151 -12.56 -8.45 -7.67
CA SER A 151 -11.73 -8.53 -8.86
C SER A 151 -10.40 -9.16 -8.48
N GLY A 152 -10.22 -10.45 -8.77
CA GLY A 152 -8.91 -11.07 -8.74
C GLY A 152 -7.95 -10.31 -9.65
N ILE A 153 -6.64 -10.42 -9.41
CA ILE A 153 -5.63 -9.92 -10.34
C ILE A 153 -5.79 -10.74 -11.63
N ARG A 154 -6.46 -10.16 -12.63
CA ARG A 154 -6.59 -10.74 -13.97
C ARG A 154 -5.35 -10.29 -14.75
N TYR A 155 -4.39 -11.20 -14.92
CA TYR A 155 -3.30 -11.05 -15.88
C TYR A 155 -3.80 -11.36 -17.30
#